data_AF-A0A3S4PRV0-F1
#
_entry.id   AF-A0A3S4PRV0-F1
#
_cell.length_a   1.000
_cell.length_b   1.000
_cell.length_c   1.000
_cell.angle_alpha   90.00
_cell.angle_beta   90.00
_cell.angle_gamma   90.00
#
_symmetry.space_group_name_H-M   'P 1'
#
loop_
_entity.id
_entity.type
_entity.pdbx_description
1 polymer ?
#
loop_
_entity_poly.entity_id
_entity_poly.type
_entity_poly.pdbx_seq_one_letter_code
_entity_poly.pdbx_strand_id
1 'polypeptide(L)'
;MSNIAKTSDALQARIRELCGDVLREVTSHPGHWDDSAVTRIVSNPPAAYTAWLGHMPGEHPGIVQARWAVYVVANVLDGERENDVGIYQLVERLSAGLHRYRLPPSGTFELLSVQNLWSDTQSGMGVAVYGMYFKAPMPSYDKG
;
A
#
# COMPACT_ATOMS: atom_id res chain seq x y z
N MET A 1 14.57 12.36 9.66
CA MET A 1 13.60 11.34 9.21
C MET A 1 14.27 10.43 8.18
N SER A 2 14.08 9.11 8.25
CA SER A 2 14.70 8.15 7.32
C SER A 2 14.10 8.25 5.92
N ASN A 3 14.80 7.76 4.89
CA ASN A 3 14.25 7.69 3.52
C ASN A 3 13.00 6.81 3.45
N ILE A 4 12.94 5.74 4.26
CA ILE A 4 11.76 4.88 4.39
C ILE A 4 10.56 5.67 4.91
N ALA A 5 10.71 6.40 6.02
CA ALA A 5 9.61 7.18 6.58
C ALA A 5 9.11 8.26 5.60
N LYS A 6 10.04 8.99 4.96
CA LYS A 6 9.68 10.00 3.93
C LYS A 6 8.93 9.39 2.75
N THR A 7 9.39 8.24 2.24
CA THR A 7 8.71 7.54 1.14
C THR A 7 7.34 7.03 1.57
N SER A 8 7.20 6.52 2.80
CA SER A 8 5.90 6.09 3.35
C SER A 8 4.91 7.26 3.38
N ASP A 9 5.32 8.42 3.89
CA ASP A 9 4.47 9.61 3.95
C ASP A 9 4.06 10.08 2.55
N ALA A 10 5.01 10.10 1.61
CA ALA A 10 4.75 10.46 0.22
C ALA A 10 3.79 9.48 -0.47
N LEU A 11 3.95 8.18 -0.22
CA LEU A 11 3.06 7.14 -0.74
C LEU A 11 1.64 7.29 -0.19
N GLN A 12 1.49 7.55 1.12
CA GLN A 12 0.18 7.80 1.73
C GLN A 12 -0.46 9.08 1.16
N ALA A 13 0.31 10.15 0.98
CA ALA A 13 -0.19 11.38 0.36
C ALA A 13 -0.69 11.12 -1.07
N ARG A 14 0.06 10.36 -1.87
CA ARG A 14 -0.35 9.98 -3.23
C ARG A 14 -1.60 9.11 -3.25
N ILE A 15 -1.73 8.16 -2.33
CA ILE A 15 -2.94 7.34 -2.20
C ILE A 15 -4.15 8.21 -1.88
N ARG A 16 -4.03 9.18 -0.96
CA ARG A 16 -5.11 10.13 -0.65
C ARG A 16 -5.50 10.96 -1.87
N GLU A 17 -4.53 11.45 -2.64
CA GLU A 17 -4.78 12.20 -3.87
C GLU A 17 -5.54 11.36 -4.92
N LEU A 18 -5.13 10.11 -5.13
CA LEU A 18 -5.78 9.20 -6.08
C LEU A 18 -7.21 8.86 -5.64
N CYS A 19 -7.40 8.55 -4.36
CA CYS A 19 -8.68 8.06 -3.88
C CYS A 19 -9.66 9.15 -3.46
N GLY A 20 -9.20 10.39 -3.22
CA GLY A 20 -10.02 11.46 -2.69
C GLY A 20 -10.64 11.08 -1.34
N ASP A 21 -11.88 11.49 -1.12
CA ASP A 21 -12.62 11.24 0.13
C ASP A 21 -13.20 9.82 0.25
N VAL A 22 -12.87 8.92 -0.70
CA VAL A 22 -13.37 7.54 -0.70
C VAL A 22 -12.80 6.73 0.46
N LEU A 23 -11.52 6.94 0.82
CA LEU A 23 -10.88 6.17 1.88
C LEU A 23 -11.07 6.85 3.24
N ARG A 24 -11.56 6.09 4.22
CA ARG A 24 -11.71 6.53 5.61
C ARG A 24 -10.37 6.68 6.32
N GLU A 25 -9.41 5.84 5.96
CA GLU A 25 -8.07 5.88 6.54
C GLU A 25 -7.02 5.57 5.47
N VAL A 26 -5.93 6.33 5.52
CA VAL A 26 -4.68 6.00 4.84
C VAL A 26 -3.56 6.14 5.87
N THR A 27 -2.89 5.05 6.24
CA THR A 27 -1.85 5.06 7.28
C THR A 27 -0.83 3.94 7.11
N SER A 28 0.15 3.82 8.01
CA SER A 28 1.16 2.77 7.96
C SER A 28 0.67 1.45 8.58
N HIS A 29 0.98 0.33 7.93
CA HIS A 29 0.89 -1.00 8.51
C HIS A 29 2.24 -1.38 9.16
N PRO A 30 2.26 -2.08 10.31
CA PRO A 30 3.50 -2.43 11.03
C PRO A 30 4.43 -3.39 10.25
N GLY A 31 3.91 -4.04 9.21
CA GLY A 31 4.69 -4.88 8.28
C GLY A 31 4.76 -6.36 8.67
N HIS A 32 4.51 -6.71 9.93
CA HIS A 32 4.22 -8.08 10.35
C HIS A 32 2.71 -8.31 10.40
N TRP A 33 2.30 -9.55 10.15
CA TRP A 33 0.92 -10.00 10.28
C TRP A 33 0.76 -10.71 11.62
N ASP A 34 0.10 -10.05 12.57
CA ASP A 34 -0.43 -10.66 13.78
C ASP A 34 -1.93 -10.33 13.92
N ASP A 35 -2.60 -10.95 14.89
CA ASP A 35 -4.04 -10.78 15.09
C ASP A 35 -4.44 -9.32 15.30
N SER A 36 -3.57 -8.51 15.90
CA SER A 36 -3.80 -7.09 16.13
C SER A 36 -3.75 -6.28 14.83
N ALA A 37 -2.79 -6.61 13.95
CA ALA A 37 -2.64 -6.00 12.64
C ALA A 37 -3.83 -6.36 11.74
N VAL A 38 -4.27 -7.62 11.75
CA VAL A 38 -5.48 -8.07 11.04
C VAL A 38 -6.70 -7.31 11.55
N THR A 39 -6.92 -7.30 12.87
CA THR A 39 -8.06 -6.61 13.50
C THR A 39 -8.08 -5.12 13.13
N ARG A 40 -6.90 -4.49 13.12
CA ARG A 40 -6.77 -3.07 12.75
C ARG A 40 -7.22 -2.83 11.31
N ILE A 41 -6.68 -3.58 10.34
CA ILE A 41 -6.95 -3.26 8.94
C ILE A 41 -8.41 -3.49 8.54
N VAL A 42 -9.08 -4.46 9.17
CA VAL A 42 -10.49 -4.79 8.90
C VAL A 42 -11.49 -3.90 9.64
N SER A 43 -11.02 -3.05 10.57
CA SER A 43 -11.91 -2.28 11.46
C SER A 43 -12.58 -1.07 10.83
N ASN A 44 -11.97 -0.45 9.81
CA ASN A 44 -12.46 0.81 9.23
C ASN A 44 -12.44 0.86 7.69
N PRO A 45 -13.03 -0.12 6.99
CA PRO A 45 -13.16 -0.08 5.54
C PRO A 45 -14.09 1.06 5.07
N PRO A 46 -13.86 1.64 3.88
CA PRO A 46 -12.71 1.41 3.01
C PRO A 46 -11.44 2.13 3.49
N ALA A 47 -10.28 1.46 3.42
CA ALA A 47 -9.00 2.00 3.89
C ALA A 47 -7.81 1.45 3.10
N ALA A 48 -6.68 2.15 3.18
CA ALA A 48 -5.41 1.71 2.61
C ALA A 48 -4.26 1.82 3.62
N TYR A 49 -3.40 0.81 3.66
CA TYR A 49 -2.28 0.76 4.61
C TYR A 49 -0.96 0.51 3.89
N THR A 50 0.04 1.37 4.13
CA THR A 50 1.37 1.25 3.51
C THR A 50 2.34 0.50 4.41
N ALA A 51 3.07 -0.47 3.88
CA ALA A 51 4.15 -1.16 4.59
C ALA A 51 5.45 -1.15 3.80
N TRP A 52 6.57 -1.01 4.51
CA TRP A 52 7.89 -1.34 3.99
C TRP A 52 8.23 -2.78 4.34
N LEU A 53 8.68 -3.56 3.35
CA LEU A 53 8.87 -5.02 3.46
C LEU A 53 10.35 -5.43 3.38
N GLY A 54 11.26 -4.53 3.75
CA GLY A 54 12.69 -4.75 3.54
C GLY A 54 13.18 -4.22 2.19
N HIS A 55 14.44 -4.51 1.89
CA HIS A 55 15.05 -4.24 0.60
C HIS A 55 15.94 -5.40 0.15
N MET A 56 16.29 -5.39 -1.13
CA MET A 56 17.32 -6.22 -1.73
C MET A 56 18.47 -5.31 -2.22
N PRO A 57 19.66 -5.87 -2.52
CA PRO A 57 20.70 -5.13 -3.22
C PRO A 57 20.17 -4.45 -4.49
N GLY A 58 20.53 -3.19 -4.72
CA GLY A 58 20.23 -2.48 -5.95
C GLY A 58 21.29 -2.70 -7.03
N GLU A 59 21.05 -2.15 -8.21
CA GLU A 59 21.96 -2.25 -9.37
C GLU A 59 23.29 -1.50 -9.16
N HIS A 60 23.32 -0.51 -8.26
CA HIS A 60 24.49 0.34 -8.02
C HIS A 60 24.83 0.45 -6.53
N PRO A 61 26.11 0.67 -6.19
CA PRO A 61 26.51 1.07 -4.85
C PRO A 61 25.72 2.29 -4.38
N GLY A 62 25.23 2.26 -3.13
CA GLY A 62 24.46 3.38 -2.57
C GLY A 62 22.97 3.40 -2.95
N ILE A 63 22.48 2.39 -3.68
CA ILE A 63 21.05 2.19 -3.96
C ILE A 63 20.65 0.80 -3.53
N VAL A 64 19.49 0.70 -2.87
CA VAL A 64 18.82 -0.56 -2.56
C VAL A 64 17.49 -0.63 -3.31
N GLN A 65 17.05 -1.84 -3.63
CA GLN A 65 15.71 -2.07 -4.16
C GLN A 65 14.74 -2.27 -3.00
N ALA A 66 14.07 -1.21 -2.57
CA ALA A 66 13.08 -1.27 -1.50
C ALA A 66 11.81 -2.00 -1.99
N ARG A 67 11.23 -2.81 -1.11
CA ARG A 67 9.95 -3.49 -1.33
C ARG A 67 8.87 -2.85 -0.47
N TRP A 68 7.71 -2.64 -1.06
CA TRP A 68 6.58 -1.96 -0.43
C TRP A 68 5.32 -2.77 -0.65
N ALA A 69 4.38 -2.66 0.29
CA ALA A 69 3.00 -3.09 0.11
C ALA A 69 2.03 -1.94 0.34
N VAL A 70 0.93 -1.98 -0.40
CA VAL A 70 -0.30 -1.24 -0.10
C VAL A 70 -1.38 -2.28 0.14
N TYR A 71 -1.86 -2.38 1.38
CA TYR A 71 -2.99 -3.22 1.73
C TYR A 71 -4.26 -2.41 1.61
N VAL A 72 -5.17 -2.83 0.74
CA VAL A 72 -6.44 -2.16 0.47
C VAL A 72 -7.55 -3.01 1.07
N VAL A 73 -8.49 -2.36 1.75
CA VAL A 73 -9.62 -3.02 2.42
C VAL A 73 -10.93 -2.33 2.04
N ALA A 74 -11.97 -3.10 1.71
CA ALA A 74 -13.33 -2.58 1.47
C ALA A 74 -14.42 -3.59 1.84
N ASN A 75 -15.66 -3.11 2.02
CA ASN A 75 -16.81 -3.95 2.40
C ASN A 75 -17.40 -4.76 1.24
N VAL A 76 -17.17 -4.33 0.00
CA VAL A 76 -17.75 -4.96 -1.20
C VAL A 76 -16.66 -5.16 -2.25
N LEU A 77 -16.83 -6.21 -3.05
CA LEU A 77 -15.88 -6.52 -4.12
C LEU A 77 -15.97 -5.50 -5.26
N ASP A 78 -17.19 -5.35 -5.76
CA ASP A 78 -17.52 -4.50 -6.89
C ASP A 78 -18.67 -3.58 -6.48
N GLY A 79 -18.43 -2.27 -6.49
CA GLY A 79 -19.34 -1.27 -5.98
C GLY A 79 -19.90 -0.41 -7.10
N GLU A 80 -21.17 -0.60 -7.46
CA GLU A 80 -21.87 0.19 -8.49
C GLU A 80 -22.86 1.23 -7.93
N ARG A 81 -23.03 1.31 -6.60
CA ARG A 81 -23.92 2.31 -5.97
C ARG A 81 -23.12 3.58 -5.66
N GLU A 82 -23.74 4.75 -5.87
CA GLU A 82 -23.14 6.10 -5.81
C GLU A 82 -22.25 6.39 -4.58
N ASN A 83 -22.33 5.63 -3.49
CA ASN A 83 -21.61 5.87 -2.24
C ASN A 83 -20.73 4.71 -1.73
N ASP A 84 -20.70 3.54 -2.40
CA ASP A 84 -19.87 2.40 -1.96
C ASP A 84 -18.90 1.99 -3.07
N VAL A 85 -17.66 2.47 -3.00
CA VAL A 85 -16.60 2.07 -3.93
C VAL A 85 -16.10 0.68 -3.54
N GLY A 86 -16.17 -0.27 -4.47
CA GLY A 86 -15.68 -1.63 -4.29
C GLY A 86 -14.15 -1.71 -4.30
N ILE A 87 -13.64 -2.81 -3.75
CA ILE A 87 -12.18 -3.04 -3.68
C ILE A 87 -11.55 -3.11 -5.08
N TYR A 88 -12.28 -3.59 -6.10
CA TYR A 88 -11.75 -3.69 -7.46
C TYR A 88 -11.48 -2.30 -8.06
N GLN A 89 -12.40 -1.35 -7.91
CA GLN A 89 -12.20 0.03 -8.35
C GLN A 89 -11.00 0.67 -7.65
N LEU A 90 -10.82 0.40 -6.34
CA LEU A 90 -9.66 0.90 -5.59
C LEU A 90 -8.36 0.27 -6.09
N VAL A 91 -8.33 -1.05 -6.29
CA VAL A 91 -7.17 -1.78 -6.81
C VAL A 91 -6.79 -1.29 -8.20
N GLU A 92 -7.75 -1.12 -9.12
CA GLU A 92 -7.48 -0.61 -10.47
C GLU A 92 -6.93 0.81 -10.42
N ARG A 93 -7.58 1.70 -9.66
CA ARG A 93 -7.18 3.09 -9.52
C ARG A 93 -5.78 3.23 -8.95
N LEU A 94 -5.48 2.48 -7.88
CA LEU A 94 -4.16 2.50 -7.26
C LEU A 94 -3.11 1.83 -8.16
N SER A 95 -3.45 0.77 -8.88
CA SER A 95 -2.53 0.13 -9.84
C SER A 95 -2.11 1.13 -10.91
N ALA A 96 -3.07 1.81 -11.53
CA ALA A 96 -2.82 2.81 -12.57
C ALA A 96 -2.09 4.04 -12.02
N GLY A 97 -2.44 4.49 -10.81
CA GLY A 97 -1.90 5.71 -10.22
C GLY A 97 -0.53 5.58 -9.56
N LEU A 98 -0.11 4.35 -9.20
CA LEU A 98 1.15 4.06 -8.52
C LEU A 98 2.17 3.32 -9.40
N HIS A 99 1.74 2.47 -10.34
CA HIS A 99 2.68 1.80 -11.24
C HIS A 99 3.36 2.85 -12.13
N ARG A 100 4.70 2.81 -12.13
CA ARG A 100 5.60 3.78 -12.79
C ARG A 100 5.50 5.22 -12.28
N TYR A 101 4.82 5.46 -11.15
CA TYR A 101 4.82 6.77 -10.52
C TYR A 101 6.10 6.99 -9.71
N ARG A 102 6.66 8.20 -9.76
CA ARG A 102 7.91 8.55 -9.08
C ARG A 102 7.61 9.17 -7.71
N LEU A 103 8.12 8.56 -6.63
CA LEU A 103 7.87 8.99 -5.25
C LEU A 103 9.16 9.30 -4.49
N PRO A 104 9.58 10.57 -4.40
CA PRO A 104 10.76 10.97 -3.62
C PRO A 104 10.63 10.59 -2.13
N PRO A 105 11.73 10.25 -1.43
CA PRO A 105 13.10 10.12 -1.92
C PRO A 105 13.36 8.80 -2.67
N SER A 106 12.43 7.86 -2.66
CA SER A 106 12.48 6.71 -3.57
C SER A 106 12.33 7.14 -5.04
N GLY A 107 12.65 6.24 -5.95
CA GLY A 107 12.46 6.48 -7.37
C GLY A 107 11.07 6.04 -7.84
N THR A 108 11.07 5.44 -9.03
CA THR A 108 9.87 4.92 -9.67
C THR A 108 9.37 3.67 -8.95
N PHE A 109 8.11 3.69 -8.53
CA PHE A 109 7.42 2.52 -8.00
C PHE A 109 6.99 1.62 -9.16
N GLU A 110 7.35 0.35 -9.11
CA GLU A 110 6.95 -0.66 -10.08
C GLU A 110 6.09 -1.71 -9.37
N LEU A 111 4.81 -1.77 -9.74
CA LEU A 111 3.89 -2.83 -9.32
C LEU A 111 4.44 -4.20 -9.76
N LEU A 112 4.59 -5.10 -8.80
CA LEU A 112 5.06 -6.47 -8.99
C LEU A 112 3.91 -7.46 -9.05
N SER A 113 2.95 -7.33 -8.13
CA SER A 113 1.81 -8.22 -8.02
C SER A 113 0.67 -7.57 -7.24
N VAL A 114 -0.53 -8.08 -7.48
CA VAL A 114 -1.72 -7.81 -6.67
C VAL A 114 -2.26 -9.17 -6.24
N GLN A 115 -2.49 -9.35 -4.94
CA GLN A 115 -2.89 -10.62 -4.36
C GLN A 115 -4.14 -10.44 -3.51
N ASN A 116 -5.10 -11.33 -3.66
CA ASN A 116 -6.22 -11.45 -2.75
C ASN A 116 -5.71 -12.12 -1.46
N LEU A 117 -5.85 -11.44 -0.31
CA LEU A 117 -5.36 -11.91 0.99
C LEU A 117 -6.47 -12.55 1.84
N TRP A 118 -7.60 -12.89 1.24
CA TRP A 118 -8.77 -13.47 1.93
C TRP A 118 -8.47 -14.83 2.59
N SER A 119 -7.58 -15.65 2.03
CA SER A 119 -7.12 -16.88 2.70
C SER A 119 -6.23 -16.60 3.91
N ASP A 120 -5.52 -15.48 3.90
CA ASP A 120 -4.48 -15.16 4.86
C ASP A 120 -5.01 -14.37 6.07
N THR A 121 -6.22 -13.80 5.95
CA THR A 121 -6.84 -12.92 6.97
C THR A 121 -7.94 -13.59 7.82
N GLN A 122 -8.17 -14.89 7.62
CA GLN A 122 -9.15 -15.75 8.34
C GLN A 122 -10.62 -15.28 8.28
N SER A 123 -11.48 -16.28 8.05
CA SER A 123 -12.92 -16.21 7.75
C SER A 123 -13.80 -15.40 8.71
N GLY A 124 -14.76 -14.65 8.16
CA GLY A 124 -15.99 -14.24 8.88
C GLY A 124 -16.27 -12.73 8.98
N MET A 125 -15.32 -11.88 8.59
CA MET A 125 -15.39 -10.43 8.85
C MET A 125 -16.14 -9.61 7.79
N GLY A 126 -16.53 -10.22 6.66
CA GLY A 126 -17.30 -9.54 5.62
C GLY A 126 -16.56 -8.42 4.87
N VAL A 127 -15.22 -8.39 4.92
CA VAL A 127 -14.39 -7.36 4.25
C VAL A 127 -13.36 -8.00 3.32
N ALA A 128 -13.22 -7.46 2.12
CA ALA A 128 -12.20 -7.89 1.17
C ALA A 128 -10.87 -7.21 1.48
N VAL A 129 -9.76 -7.95 1.38
CA VAL A 129 -8.40 -7.44 1.58
C VAL A 129 -7.53 -7.82 0.39
N TYR A 130 -6.84 -6.84 -0.20
CA TYR A 130 -5.87 -7.07 -1.27
C TYR A 130 -4.51 -6.46 -0.90
N GLY A 131 -3.45 -7.22 -1.17
CA GLY A 131 -2.07 -6.75 -1.08
C GLY A 131 -1.53 -6.38 -2.46
N MET A 132 -1.14 -5.12 -2.62
CA MET A 132 -0.48 -4.61 -3.81
C MET A 132 1.00 -4.44 -3.52
N TYR A 133 1.87 -5.16 -4.21
CA TYR A 133 3.30 -5.21 -3.92
C TYR A 133 4.10 -4.45 -4.96
N PHE A 134 5.03 -3.63 -4.49
CA PHE A 134 5.84 -2.76 -5.33
C PHE A 134 7.32 -2.92 -5.01
N LYS A 135 8.16 -2.63 -6.01
CA LYS A 135 9.57 -2.31 -5.79
C LYS A 135 9.84 -0.86 -6.16
N ALA A 136 10.75 -0.21 -5.46
CA ALA A 136 11.27 1.10 -5.84
C ALA A 136 12.75 1.22 -5.48
N PRO A 137 13.60 1.81 -6.35
CA PRO A 137 14.97 2.13 -5.95
C PRO A 137 14.92 3.16 -4.83
N MET A 138 15.80 3.01 -3.85
CA MET A 138 15.90 3.93 -2.72
C MET A 138 17.37 4.22 -2.46
N PRO A 139 17.77 5.51 -2.38
CA PRO A 139 19.13 5.86 -2.01
C PRO A 139 19.42 5.40 -0.58
N SER A 140 20.67 4.99 -0.35
CA SER A 140 21.21 4.75 0.98
C SER A 140 20.94 5.95 1.88
N TYR A 141 20.78 5.68 3.17
CA TYR A 141 20.56 6.74 4.14
C TYR A 141 21.82 7.61 4.22
N ASP A 142 21.68 8.87 3.79
CA ASP A 142 22.71 9.87 3.95
C ASP A 142 22.45 10.66 5.25
N LYS A 143 23.38 10.55 6.19
CA LYS A 143 23.46 11.46 7.33
C LYS A 143 24.26 12.65 6.82
N GLY A 144 23.57 13.61 6.18
CA GLY A 144 24.19 14.87 5.78
C GLY A 144 25.02 15.49 6.90
#